data_AF-A0A7S0B7X5-F1
#
_entry.id   AF-A0A7S0B7X5-F1
#
_cell.length_a   1.000
_cell.length_b   1.000
_cell.length_c   1.000
_cell.angle_alpha   90.00
_cell.angle_beta   90.00
_cell.angle_gamma   90.00
#
_symmetry.space_group_name_H-M   'P 1'
#
loop_
_entity.id
_entity.type
_entity.pdbx_description
1 polymer ?
#
loop_
_entity_poly.entity_id
_entity_poly.type
_entity_poly.pdbx_seq_one_letter_code
_entity_poly.pdbx_strand_id
1 'polypeptide(L)'
;EHDEAVGTAAYMPHLAVVYAPDVVVFRASKTYRLLQRPFWLAVVAAALRATESESDLRAKVGGVLRAAGHHGHRQVVLGAWGCGAFGNGAAQVARVMADAVQRCGGWFDQVAFAVPSSASFEAFRSALPGCEVVSAGPAIASSPPRGASPVGEPRLAERHRWELLATLPDCMEEAAAQAGIEPTEYRTCEGARRAAAALLAALKAAC
;
A
#
# COMPACT_ATOMS: atom_id res chain seq x y z
N GLU A 1 12.99 -23.48 -2.68
CA GLU A 1 12.54 -24.74 -2.04
C GLU A 1 11.37 -24.58 -1.06
N HIS A 2 11.09 -23.38 -0.51
CA HIS A 2 9.92 -23.13 0.35
C HIS A 2 8.62 -22.78 -0.42
N ASP A 3 8.73 -22.54 -1.74
CA ASP A 3 7.66 -21.96 -2.59
C ASP A 3 6.63 -22.98 -3.09
N GLU A 4 6.98 -24.26 -3.18
CA GLU A 4 6.11 -25.28 -3.78
C GLU A 4 5.09 -25.85 -2.78
N ALA A 5 5.35 -25.77 -1.48
CA ALA A 5 4.60 -26.54 -0.47
C ALA A 5 3.30 -25.87 0.03
N VAL A 6 3.13 -24.55 -0.15
CA VAL A 6 2.01 -23.80 0.48
C VAL A 6 0.86 -23.50 -0.50
N GLY A 7 1.03 -23.84 -1.78
CA GLY A 7 0.04 -23.56 -2.81
C GLY A 7 -0.23 -22.07 -3.03
N THR A 8 -1.12 -21.75 -3.97
CA THR A 8 -1.49 -20.36 -4.34
C THR A 8 -2.20 -19.57 -3.22
N ALA A 9 -2.55 -20.21 -2.10
CA ALA A 9 -3.32 -19.63 -0.99
C ALA A 9 -2.46 -19.01 0.14
N ALA A 10 -1.14 -19.05 0.03
CA ALA A 10 -0.25 -19.01 1.18
C ALA A 10 0.02 -17.66 1.86
N TYR A 11 -0.07 -16.52 1.16
CA TYR A 11 0.47 -15.26 1.72
C TYR A 11 -0.51 -14.09 1.74
N MET A 12 -1.60 -14.16 0.96
CA MET A 12 -2.69 -13.19 0.99
C MET A 12 -3.91 -13.81 0.29
N PRO A 13 -5.11 -13.83 0.90
CA PRO A 13 -6.29 -14.35 0.21
C PRO A 13 -6.48 -13.65 -1.15
N HIS A 14 -6.99 -14.39 -2.14
CA HIS A 14 -7.06 -13.94 -3.55
C HIS A 14 -7.56 -12.50 -3.70
N LEU A 15 -8.67 -12.14 -3.06
CA LEU A 15 -9.27 -10.81 -3.13
C LEU A 15 -8.98 -9.90 -1.93
N ALA A 16 -8.13 -10.34 -0.99
CA ALA A 16 -7.83 -9.55 0.20
C ALA A 16 -6.97 -8.32 -0.13
N VAL A 17 -7.11 -7.30 0.72
CA VAL A 17 -6.30 -6.09 0.75
C VAL A 17 -5.90 -5.83 2.21
N VAL A 18 -4.73 -5.26 2.44
CA VAL A 18 -4.30 -4.80 3.75
C VAL A 18 -4.24 -3.29 3.71
N TYR A 19 -4.98 -2.63 4.60
CA TYR A 19 -4.92 -1.19 4.79
C TYR A 19 -3.94 -0.87 5.93
N ALA A 20 -2.89 -0.13 5.62
CA ALA A 20 -1.90 0.34 6.56
C ALA A 20 -2.03 1.88 6.69
N PRO A 21 -2.65 2.41 7.75
CA PRO A 21 -2.66 3.84 8.02
C PRO A 21 -1.27 4.31 8.48
N ASP A 22 -1.03 5.61 8.34
CA ASP A 22 0.10 6.31 8.98
C ASP A 22 1.49 5.72 8.67
N VAL A 23 1.74 5.40 7.41
CA VAL A 23 3.07 5.00 6.89
C VAL A 23 3.91 6.24 6.61
N VAL A 24 5.14 6.27 7.13
CA VAL A 24 6.10 7.36 6.88
C VAL A 24 6.99 7.06 5.66
N VAL A 25 7.12 8.04 4.78
CA VAL A 25 8.13 8.06 3.72
C VAL A 25 9.23 9.03 4.15
N PHE A 26 10.40 8.47 4.47
CA PHE A 26 11.53 9.23 5.01
C PHE A 26 12.79 9.16 4.13
N ARG A 27 12.73 8.46 2.99
CA ARG A 27 13.85 8.38 2.03
C ARG A 27 13.44 8.82 0.64
N ALA A 28 14.37 9.47 -0.07
CA ALA A 28 14.21 9.86 -1.46
C ALA A 28 14.29 8.66 -2.40
N SER A 29 13.45 8.64 -3.44
CA SER A 29 13.28 7.48 -4.33
C SER A 29 14.52 7.04 -5.12
N LYS A 30 15.33 7.99 -5.62
CA LYS A 30 16.52 7.68 -6.44
C LYS A 30 17.81 7.58 -5.63
N THR A 31 17.95 8.42 -4.62
CA THR A 31 19.22 8.56 -3.87
C THR A 31 19.20 7.83 -2.54
N TYR A 32 18.03 7.38 -2.07
CA TYR A 32 17.81 6.73 -0.77
C TYR A 32 18.27 7.55 0.45
N ARG A 33 18.63 8.82 0.24
CA ARG A 33 18.97 9.78 1.30
C ARG A 33 17.74 10.09 2.13
N LEU A 34 17.97 10.40 3.40
CA LEU A 34 16.91 10.86 4.29
C LEU A 34 16.31 12.17 3.78
N LEU A 35 14.99 12.27 3.80
CA LEU A 35 14.27 13.49 3.46
C LEU A 35 14.40 14.49 4.62
N GLN A 36 14.68 15.75 4.29
CA GLN A 36 14.63 16.84 5.28
C GLN A 36 13.24 17.02 5.88
N ARG A 37 12.19 16.68 5.10
CA ARG A 37 10.80 16.69 5.51
C ARG A 37 10.14 15.39 5.07
N PRO A 38 10.17 14.35 5.91
CA PRO A 38 9.39 13.14 5.67
C PRO A 38 7.90 13.45 5.63
N PHE A 39 7.12 12.57 5.02
CA PHE A 39 5.68 12.75 4.92
C PHE A 39 4.95 11.44 5.19
N TRP A 40 3.69 11.55 5.55
CA TRP A 40 2.85 10.43 5.93
C TRP A 40 1.80 10.15 4.86
N LEU A 41 1.48 8.88 4.67
CA LEU A 41 0.41 8.42 3.80
C LEU A 41 -0.20 7.14 4.34
N ALA A 42 -1.33 6.72 3.76
CA ALA A 42 -1.82 5.36 3.95
C ALA A 42 -1.43 4.49 2.75
N VAL A 43 -1.19 3.21 2.98
CA VAL A 43 -0.92 2.22 1.93
C VAL A 43 -2.03 1.19 1.92
N VAL A 44 -2.63 0.96 0.75
CA VAL A 44 -3.45 -0.23 0.50
C VAL A 44 -2.56 -1.26 -0.19
N ALA A 45 -2.05 -2.22 0.58
CA ALA A 45 -1.20 -3.29 0.07
C ALA A 45 -2.07 -4.42 -0.48
N ALA A 46 -1.73 -4.90 -1.67
CA ALA A 46 -2.36 -6.04 -2.31
C ALA A 46 -1.46 -6.65 -3.39
N ALA A 47 -1.60 -7.95 -3.64
CA ALA A 47 -0.93 -8.65 -4.74
C ALA A 47 -1.88 -8.86 -5.94
N LEU A 48 -1.43 -8.51 -7.15
CA LEU A 48 -2.13 -8.77 -8.40
C LEU A 48 -1.26 -9.65 -9.31
N ARG A 49 -1.32 -10.97 -9.10
CA ARG A 49 -0.67 -11.94 -9.98
C ARG A 49 -1.37 -11.95 -11.35
N ALA A 50 -0.67 -12.31 -12.43
CA ALA A 50 -1.30 -12.48 -13.73
C ALA A 50 -2.54 -13.38 -13.61
N THR A 51 -3.63 -12.92 -14.20
CA THR A 51 -4.88 -13.64 -14.28
C THR A 51 -5.51 -13.39 -15.63
N GLU A 52 -6.00 -14.45 -16.26
CA GLU A 52 -6.82 -14.37 -17.47
C GLU A 52 -8.28 -13.97 -17.14
N SER A 53 -8.65 -14.02 -15.85
CA SER A 53 -9.97 -13.63 -15.36
C SER A 53 -10.07 -12.11 -15.22
N GLU A 54 -10.70 -11.47 -16.20
CA GLU A 54 -10.99 -10.04 -16.13
C GLU A 54 -11.89 -9.69 -14.93
N SER A 55 -12.79 -10.60 -14.51
CA SER A 55 -13.61 -10.41 -13.30
C SER A 55 -12.77 -10.36 -12.04
N ASP A 56 -11.72 -11.19 -11.93
CA ASP A 56 -10.83 -11.18 -10.77
C ASP A 56 -10.01 -9.89 -10.73
N LEU A 57 -9.49 -9.48 -11.88
CA LEU A 57 -8.79 -8.20 -12.02
C LEU A 57 -9.68 -7.02 -11.61
N ARG A 58 -10.93 -7.00 -12.09
CA ARG A 58 -11.94 -5.98 -11.72
C ARG A 58 -12.27 -6.02 -10.23
N ALA A 59 -12.48 -7.20 -9.66
CA ALA A 59 -12.78 -7.37 -8.24
C ALA A 59 -11.62 -6.88 -7.36
N LYS A 60 -10.38 -7.22 -7.74
CA LYS A 60 -9.18 -6.86 -7.01
C LYS A 60 -8.91 -5.35 -7.04
N VAL A 61 -8.96 -4.74 -8.23
CA VAL A 61 -8.83 -3.28 -8.40
C VAL A 61 -9.95 -2.56 -7.64
N GLY A 62 -11.19 -3.05 -7.75
CA GLY A 62 -12.32 -2.50 -7.01
C GLY A 62 -12.15 -2.59 -5.50
N GLY A 63 -11.62 -3.70 -4.98
CA GLY A 63 -11.33 -3.87 -3.56
C GLY A 63 -10.33 -2.86 -3.01
N VAL A 64 -9.25 -2.60 -3.75
CA VAL A 64 -8.24 -1.58 -3.40
C VAL A 64 -8.86 -0.19 -3.33
N LEU A 65 -9.63 0.20 -4.36
CA LEU A 65 -10.25 1.53 -4.40
C LEU A 65 -11.36 1.68 -3.34
N ARG A 66 -12.13 0.63 -3.07
CA ARG A 66 -13.12 0.62 -1.98
C ARG A 66 -12.46 0.76 -0.62
N ALA A 67 -11.33 0.10 -0.37
CA ALA A 67 -10.62 0.27 0.89
C ALA A 67 -10.15 1.72 1.08
N ALA A 68 -9.55 2.31 0.04
CA ALA A 68 -9.13 3.72 0.09
C ALA A 68 -10.32 4.68 0.31
N GLY A 69 -11.40 4.52 -0.46
CA GLY A 69 -12.60 5.35 -0.34
C GLY A 69 -13.32 5.18 0.99
N HIS A 70 -13.40 3.95 1.51
CA HIS A 70 -14.01 3.64 2.81
C HIS A 70 -13.28 4.35 3.97
N HIS A 71 -11.95 4.44 3.91
CA HIS A 71 -11.15 5.17 4.89
C HIS A 71 -11.08 6.70 4.65
N GLY A 72 -11.89 7.22 3.72
CA GLY A 72 -12.05 8.66 3.50
C GLY A 72 -10.93 9.33 2.71
N HIS A 73 -10.07 8.56 2.04
CA HIS A 73 -9.01 9.13 1.20
C HIS A 73 -9.61 9.76 -0.05
N ARG A 74 -9.38 11.06 -0.23
CA ARG A 74 -9.83 11.81 -1.41
C ARG A 74 -8.79 11.89 -2.52
N GLN A 75 -7.56 11.47 -2.25
CA GLN A 75 -6.46 11.45 -3.22
C GLN A 75 -5.84 10.06 -3.23
N VAL A 76 -5.62 9.49 -4.41
CA VAL A 76 -5.01 8.17 -4.55
C VAL A 76 -3.97 8.15 -5.66
N VAL A 77 -2.85 7.47 -5.38
CA VAL A 77 -1.80 7.20 -6.35
C VAL A 77 -1.85 5.71 -6.71
N LEU A 78 -2.05 5.43 -7.99
CA LEU A 78 -2.07 4.11 -8.60
C LEU A 78 -0.87 3.96 -9.54
N GLY A 79 -0.73 2.83 -10.21
CA GLY A 79 0.34 2.61 -11.18
C GLY A 79 0.13 1.34 -12.00
N ALA A 80 1.16 0.93 -12.74
CA ALA A 80 1.19 -0.29 -13.55
C ALA A 80 1.29 -1.57 -12.68
N TRP A 81 0.29 -1.76 -11.82
CA TRP A 81 0.23 -2.82 -10.82
C TRP A 81 0.20 -4.19 -11.47
N GLY A 82 1.13 -5.06 -11.08
CA GLY A 82 1.22 -6.41 -11.60
C GLY A 82 1.76 -6.53 -13.03
N CYS A 83 2.13 -5.44 -13.70
CA CYS A 83 2.59 -5.45 -15.11
C CYS A 83 4.07 -5.76 -15.32
N GLY A 84 4.83 -5.95 -14.22
CA GLY A 84 6.25 -6.33 -14.24
C GLY A 84 6.43 -7.82 -14.02
N ALA A 85 7.11 -8.19 -12.93
CA ALA A 85 7.38 -9.59 -12.57
C ALA A 85 6.13 -10.49 -12.46
N PHE A 86 4.95 -9.92 -12.22
CA PHE A 86 3.69 -10.66 -12.18
C PHE A 86 3.03 -10.86 -13.55
N GLY A 87 3.52 -10.24 -14.63
CA GLY A 87 3.16 -10.58 -16.00
C GLY A 87 1.80 -10.09 -16.52
N ASN A 88 1.09 -9.20 -15.81
CA ASN A 88 -0.19 -8.68 -16.32
C ASN A 88 0.01 -7.76 -17.54
N GLY A 89 -0.91 -7.82 -18.51
CA GLY A 89 -0.92 -6.90 -19.64
C GLY A 89 -1.22 -5.45 -19.21
N ALA A 90 -0.29 -4.52 -19.44
CA ALA A 90 -0.44 -3.12 -19.03
C ALA A 90 -1.71 -2.44 -19.59
N ALA A 91 -2.07 -2.73 -20.85
CA ALA A 91 -3.28 -2.20 -21.47
C ALA A 91 -4.57 -2.72 -20.80
N GLN A 92 -4.58 -3.98 -20.37
CA GLN A 92 -5.73 -4.54 -19.67
C GLN A 92 -5.87 -3.92 -18.27
N VAL A 93 -4.78 -3.86 -17.51
CA VAL A 93 -4.76 -3.26 -16.17
C VAL A 93 -5.17 -1.79 -16.24
N ALA A 94 -4.63 -1.02 -17.18
CA ALA A 94 -4.96 0.40 -17.35
C ALA A 94 -6.45 0.61 -17.63
N ARG A 95 -7.05 -0.16 -18.56
CA ARG A 95 -8.48 -0.08 -18.86
C ARG A 95 -9.34 -0.42 -17.64
N VAL A 96 -9.03 -1.51 -16.93
CA VAL A 96 -9.79 -1.91 -15.73
C VAL A 96 -9.68 -0.87 -14.62
N MET A 97 -8.51 -0.27 -14.41
CA MET A 97 -8.33 0.80 -13.44
C MET A 97 -9.10 2.06 -13.83
N ALA A 98 -9.04 2.50 -15.10
CA ALA A 98 -9.80 3.65 -15.59
C ALA A 98 -11.31 3.48 -15.35
N ASP A 99 -11.85 2.34 -15.77
CA ASP A 99 -13.21 1.90 -15.53
C ASP A 99 -13.59 1.91 -14.04
N ALA A 100 -12.71 1.40 -13.18
CA ALA A 100 -12.98 1.29 -11.75
C ALA A 100 -12.97 2.66 -11.06
N VAL A 101 -12.07 3.55 -11.44
CA VAL A 101 -12.01 4.93 -10.95
C VAL A 101 -13.29 5.68 -11.29
N GLN A 102 -13.78 5.57 -12.53
CA GLN A 102 -15.06 6.20 -12.93
C GLN A 102 -16.25 5.71 -12.08
N ARG A 103 -16.26 4.42 -11.71
CA ARG A 103 -17.30 3.82 -10.86
C ARG A 103 -17.20 4.20 -9.38
N CYS A 104 -16.11 4.84 -8.92
CA CYS A 104 -15.98 5.25 -7.52
C CYS A 104 -16.84 6.48 -7.16
N GLY A 105 -17.60 7.04 -8.10
CA GLY A 105 -18.71 7.96 -7.80
C GLY A 105 -18.34 9.20 -6.99
N GLY A 106 -17.13 9.74 -7.18
CA GLY A 106 -16.67 10.96 -6.50
C GLY A 106 -15.92 10.74 -5.18
N TRP A 107 -15.58 9.50 -4.81
CA TRP A 107 -14.71 9.25 -3.64
C TRP A 107 -13.38 10.00 -3.73
N PHE A 108 -12.79 10.10 -4.92
CA PHE A 108 -11.50 10.76 -5.12
C PHE A 108 -11.66 12.10 -5.84
N ASP A 109 -11.11 13.16 -5.26
CA ASP A 109 -10.92 14.47 -5.90
C ASP A 109 -9.75 14.41 -6.89
N GLN A 110 -8.74 13.57 -6.60
CA GLN A 110 -7.56 13.42 -7.45
C GLN A 110 -7.10 11.96 -7.53
N VAL A 111 -6.85 11.49 -8.76
CA VAL A 111 -6.27 10.18 -9.04
C VAL A 111 -5.03 10.38 -9.89
N ALA A 112 -3.89 9.91 -9.41
CA ALA A 112 -2.63 9.93 -10.16
C ALA A 112 -2.20 8.51 -10.54
N PHE A 113 -1.71 8.31 -11.76
CA PHE A 113 -1.12 7.05 -12.21
C PHE A 113 0.39 7.22 -12.34
N ALA A 114 1.16 6.79 -11.34
CA ALA A 114 2.62 6.83 -11.34
C ALA A 114 3.17 5.59 -12.06
N VAL A 115 3.52 5.75 -13.35
CA VAL A 115 3.99 4.67 -14.22
C VAL A 115 5.43 4.93 -14.70
N PRO A 116 6.45 4.30 -14.10
CA PRO A 116 7.85 4.65 -14.37
C PRO A 116 8.44 4.01 -15.64
N SER A 117 7.86 2.94 -16.18
CA SER A 117 8.37 2.27 -17.40
C SER A 117 7.70 2.83 -18.66
N SER A 118 8.48 3.02 -19.74
CA SER A 118 7.99 3.60 -21.00
C SER A 118 6.88 2.74 -21.65
N ALA A 119 7.06 1.41 -21.71
CA ALA A 119 6.08 0.52 -22.32
C ALA A 119 4.73 0.52 -21.59
N SER A 120 4.73 0.41 -20.25
CA SER A 120 3.49 0.48 -19.48
C SER A 120 2.91 1.88 -19.50
N PHE A 121 3.75 2.92 -19.50
CA PHE A 121 3.30 4.31 -19.55
C PHE A 121 2.45 4.57 -20.80
N GLU A 122 2.88 4.08 -21.96
CA GLU A 122 2.12 4.25 -23.22
C GLU A 122 0.76 3.56 -23.19
N ALA A 123 0.70 2.37 -22.60
CA ALA A 123 -0.56 1.64 -22.42
C ALA A 123 -1.53 2.41 -21.50
N PHE A 124 -1.03 2.98 -20.40
CA PHE A 124 -1.82 3.80 -19.49
C PHE A 124 -2.26 5.11 -20.13
N ARG A 125 -1.36 5.79 -20.85
CA ARG A 125 -1.65 7.02 -21.60
C ARG A 125 -2.76 6.80 -22.63
N SER A 126 -2.73 5.67 -23.33
CA SER A 126 -3.73 5.33 -24.34
C SER A 126 -5.10 5.00 -23.72
N ALA A 127 -5.12 4.34 -22.55
CA ALA A 127 -6.36 3.95 -21.86
C ALA A 127 -7.04 5.10 -21.07
N LEU A 128 -6.33 6.21 -20.84
CA LEU A 128 -6.77 7.36 -20.05
C LEU A 128 -6.76 8.65 -20.90
N PRO A 129 -7.56 8.72 -21.99
CA PRO A 129 -7.59 9.91 -22.83
C PRO A 129 -8.12 11.11 -22.03
N GLY A 130 -7.37 12.22 -22.05
CA GLY A 130 -7.74 13.46 -21.35
C GLY A 130 -7.13 13.64 -19.95
N CYS A 131 -6.36 12.66 -19.44
CA CYS A 131 -5.56 12.88 -18.25
C CYS A 131 -4.35 13.78 -18.55
N GLU A 132 -4.08 14.72 -17.65
CA GLU A 132 -2.87 15.54 -17.70
C GLU A 132 -1.63 14.65 -17.51
N VAL A 133 -0.67 14.76 -18.42
CA VAL A 133 0.62 14.08 -18.31
C VAL A 133 1.60 15.00 -17.60
N VAL A 134 1.93 14.65 -16.36
CA VAL A 134 2.90 15.39 -15.54
C VAL A 134 4.22 14.64 -15.54
N SER A 135 5.29 15.33 -15.92
CA SER A 135 6.65 14.80 -15.73
C SER A 135 7.04 14.91 -14.25
N ALA A 136 7.57 13.84 -13.68
CA ALA A 136 8.12 13.88 -12.32
C ALA A 136 9.36 14.80 -12.30
N GLY A 137 9.14 16.07 -11.96
CA GLY A 137 10.21 17.04 -11.72
C GLY A 137 11.03 16.71 -10.46
N PRO A 138 12.09 17.48 -10.16
CA PRO A 138 12.72 17.41 -8.84
C PRO A 138 11.63 17.62 -7.78
N ALA A 139 11.61 16.76 -6.75
CA ALA A 139 10.59 16.73 -5.72
C ALA A 139 10.28 18.15 -5.24
N ILE A 140 9.11 18.68 -5.60
CA ILE A 140 8.70 20.02 -5.18
C ILE A 140 8.50 19.95 -3.66
N ALA A 141 9.14 20.86 -2.95
CA ALA A 141 8.89 21.07 -1.54
C ALA A 141 7.38 21.34 -1.33
N SER A 142 6.72 20.37 -0.72
CA SER A 142 5.35 20.32 -0.22
C SER A 142 4.46 21.57 -0.41
N SER A 143 3.31 21.37 -1.05
CA SER A 143 2.10 22.11 -0.64
C SER A 143 1.57 21.51 0.67
N PRO A 144 1.06 22.33 1.61
CA PRO A 144 0.45 21.83 2.84
C PRO A 144 -0.77 20.95 2.51
N PRO A 145 -1.08 19.92 3.32
CA PRO A 145 -2.29 19.14 3.12
C PRO A 145 -3.51 20.06 3.24
N ARG A 146 -4.23 20.25 2.13
CA ARG A 146 -5.53 20.94 2.16
C ARG A 146 -6.57 19.96 2.69
N GLY A 147 -7.11 20.28 3.86
CA GLY A 147 -8.32 19.67 4.40
C GLY A 147 -8.10 18.28 5.00
N ALA A 148 -8.06 18.21 6.32
CA ALA A 148 -8.36 16.96 7.01
C ALA A 148 -9.82 16.60 6.72
N SER A 149 -10.07 15.50 6.01
CA SER A 149 -11.40 14.86 6.02
C SER A 149 -11.71 14.42 7.45
N PRO A 150 -12.86 14.82 8.03
CA PRO A 150 -13.29 14.28 9.30
C PRO A 150 -13.90 12.90 9.04
N VAL A 151 -13.52 11.91 9.84
CA VAL A 151 -14.32 10.81 10.41
C VAL A 151 -13.36 9.70 10.85
N GLY A 152 -13.53 9.26 12.11
CA GLY A 152 -12.97 8.04 12.67
C GLY A 152 -11.66 8.22 13.45
N GLU A 153 -11.79 8.13 14.79
CA GLU A 153 -10.75 8.06 15.84
C GLU A 153 -9.74 9.23 15.95
N PRO A 154 -9.27 9.56 17.17
CA PRO A 154 -8.25 10.58 17.35
C PRO A 154 -6.93 10.12 16.72
N ARG A 155 -6.65 10.63 15.51
CA ARG A 155 -5.37 10.38 14.83
C ARG A 155 -4.25 11.04 15.64
N LEU A 156 -3.20 10.28 15.93
CA LEU A 156 -1.99 10.80 16.55
C LEU A 156 -1.51 12.03 15.77
N ALA A 157 -1.26 13.14 16.48
CA ALA A 157 -0.66 14.32 15.90
C ALA A 157 0.74 13.98 15.35
N GLU A 158 1.23 14.72 14.35
CA GLU A 158 2.53 14.49 13.73
C GLU A 158 3.66 14.37 14.76
N ARG A 159 3.63 15.19 15.82
CA ARG A 159 4.56 15.09 16.97
C ARG A 159 4.54 13.73 17.67
N HIS A 160 3.35 13.17 17.95
CA HIS A 160 3.22 11.89 18.65
C HIS A 160 3.70 10.74 17.76
N ARG A 161 3.57 10.88 16.44
CA ARG A 161 4.07 9.91 15.47
C ARG A 161 5.60 9.93 15.39
N TRP A 162 6.21 11.11 15.48
CA TRP A 162 7.66 11.25 15.55
C TRP A 162 8.24 10.69 16.84
N GLU A 163 7.59 10.96 17.98
CA GLU A 163 7.95 10.38 19.27
C GLU A 163 7.87 8.85 19.21
N LEU A 164 6.76 8.29 18.69
CA LEU A 164 6.62 6.85 18.49
C LEU A 164 7.71 6.26 17.58
N LEU A 165 8.07 6.92 16.48
CA LEU A 165 9.12 6.41 15.58
C LEU A 165 10.51 6.40 16.22
N ALA A 166 10.78 7.32 17.15
CA ALA A 166 12.05 7.35 17.86
C ALA A 166 12.15 6.24 18.91
N THR A 167 11.03 5.85 19.51
CA THR A 167 10.98 4.80 20.55
C THR A 167 10.65 3.42 19.99
N LEU A 168 10.02 3.33 18.80
CA LEU A 168 9.55 2.07 18.22
C LEU A 168 10.65 1.02 18.04
N PRO A 169 11.85 1.34 17.53
CA PRO A 169 12.89 0.33 17.34
C PRO A 169 13.26 -0.37 18.65
N ASP A 170 13.45 0.42 19.71
CA ASP A 170 13.79 -0.09 21.04
C ASP A 170 12.63 -0.93 21.60
N CYS A 171 11.39 -0.43 21.51
CA CYS A 171 10.20 -1.18 21.93
C CYS A 171 9.97 -2.46 21.11
N MET A 172 10.28 -2.46 19.82
CA MET A 172 10.13 -3.62 18.93
C MET A 172 11.19 -4.68 19.22
N GLU A 173 12.43 -4.28 19.53
CA GLU A 173 13.50 -5.20 19.91
C GLU A 173 13.19 -5.86 21.26
N GLU A 174 12.72 -5.08 22.24
CA GLU A 174 12.29 -5.58 23.54
C GLU A 174 11.06 -6.50 23.43
N ALA A 175 10.05 -6.10 22.65
CA ALA A 175 8.86 -6.93 22.42
C ALA A 175 9.17 -8.22 21.66
N ALA A 176 10.08 -8.20 20.69
CA ALA A 176 10.51 -9.40 19.97
C ALA A 176 11.27 -10.36 20.90
N ALA A 177 12.15 -9.83 21.75
CA ALA A 177 12.86 -10.62 22.77
C ALA A 177 11.89 -11.24 23.78
N GLN A 178 10.89 -10.48 24.25
CA GLN A 178 9.89 -10.95 25.21
C GLN A 178 8.92 -11.97 24.59
N ALA A 179 8.55 -11.80 23.32
CA ALA A 179 7.68 -12.73 22.60
C ALA A 179 8.36 -14.08 22.32
N GLY A 180 9.70 -14.14 22.33
CA GLY A 180 10.47 -15.38 22.24
C GLY A 180 10.15 -16.21 21.00
N ILE A 181 9.81 -15.56 19.88
CA ILE A 181 9.26 -16.25 18.71
C ILE A 181 10.39 -16.87 17.89
N GLU A 182 10.45 -18.19 17.86
CA GLU A 182 11.42 -18.93 17.07
C GLU A 182 11.13 -18.78 15.55
N PRO A 183 12.15 -18.58 14.69
CA PRO A 183 11.98 -18.44 13.24
C PRO A 183 11.26 -19.61 12.53
N THR A 184 11.18 -20.77 13.18
CA THR A 184 10.50 -21.96 12.67
C THR A 184 8.98 -21.90 12.84
N GLU A 185 8.45 -21.07 13.74
CA GLU A 185 7.01 -21.00 14.02
C GLU A 185 6.21 -20.33 12.91
N TYR A 186 6.80 -19.46 12.10
CA TYR A 186 6.10 -18.77 11.00
C TYR A 186 5.83 -19.66 9.77
N ARG A 187 6.30 -20.91 9.78
CA ARG A 187 6.20 -21.83 8.64
C ARG A 187 4.79 -22.40 8.41
N THR A 188 3.89 -22.24 9.37
CA THR A 188 2.47 -22.63 9.22
C THR A 188 1.57 -21.43 9.44
N CYS A 189 0.38 -21.41 8.83
CA CYS A 189 -0.59 -20.33 9.03
C CYS A 189 -0.99 -20.18 10.50
N GLU A 190 -1.10 -21.29 11.23
CA GLU A 190 -1.44 -21.28 12.65
C GLU A 190 -0.28 -20.72 13.48
N GLY A 191 0.96 -21.16 13.22
CA GLY A 191 2.13 -20.65 13.90
C GLY A 191 2.37 -19.16 13.63
N ALA A 192 2.18 -18.70 12.40
CA ALA A 192 2.24 -17.27 12.06
C ALA A 192 1.18 -16.43 12.80
N ARG A 193 -0.04 -16.96 12.98
CA ARG A 193 -1.09 -16.29 13.79
C ARG A 193 -0.73 -16.22 15.26
N ARG A 194 -0.22 -17.31 15.85
CA ARG A 194 0.23 -17.32 17.25
C ARG A 194 1.37 -16.34 17.47
N ALA A 195 2.37 -16.36 16.58
CA ALA A 195 3.49 -15.44 16.61
C ALA A 195 3.04 -13.97 16.54
N ALA A 196 2.14 -13.64 15.61
CA ALA A 196 1.57 -12.30 15.51
C ALA A 196 0.80 -11.89 16.78
N ALA A 197 0.06 -12.82 17.39
CA ALA A 197 -0.65 -12.56 18.65
C ALA A 197 0.30 -12.34 19.83
N ALA A 198 1.38 -13.13 19.93
CA ALA A 198 2.41 -13.00 20.95
C ALA A 198 3.17 -11.67 20.82
N LEU A 199 3.58 -11.31 19.61
CA LEU A 199 4.23 -10.03 19.32
C LEU A 199 3.29 -8.85 19.65
N LEU A 200 2.02 -8.94 19.26
CA LEU A 200 1.03 -7.91 19.59
C LEU A 200 0.82 -7.77 21.10
N ALA A 201 0.82 -8.86 21.86
CA ALA A 201 0.69 -8.83 23.31
C ALA A 201 1.91 -8.19 23.99
N ALA A 202 3.13 -8.53 23.53
CA ALA A 202 4.36 -7.93 24.02
C ALA A 202 4.43 -6.43 23.71
N LEU A 203 4.07 -6.02 22.48
CA LEU A 203 4.00 -4.61 22.10
C LEU A 203 3.00 -3.82 22.96
N LYS A 204 1.84 -4.41 23.29
CA LYS A 204 0.85 -3.80 24.19
C LYS A 204 1.30 -3.69 25.65
N ALA A 205 2.27 -4.50 26.07
CA ALA A 205 2.83 -4.44 27.43
C ALA A 205 3.96 -3.40 27.53
N ALA A 206 4.68 -3.17 26.43
CA ALA A 206 5.78 -2.20 26.34
C ALA A 206 5.33 -0.75 26.08
N CYS A 207 4.12 -0.56 25.52
CA CYS A 207 3.51 0.74 25.23
C CYS A 207 2.40 1.08 26.24
#